data_AF-A0A0B6X3K1-F1
#
_entry.id   AF-A0A0B6X3K1-F1
#
_cell.length_a   1.000
_cell.length_b   1.000
_cell.length_c   1.000
_cell.angle_alpha   90.00
_cell.angle_beta   90.00
_cell.angle_gamma   90.00
#
_symmetry.space_group_name_H-M   'P 1'
#
loop_
_entity.id
_entity.type
_entity.pdbx_description
1 polymer ?
#
loop_
_entity_poly.entity_id
_entity_poly.type
_entity_poly.pdbx_seq_one_letter_code
_entity_poly.pdbx_strand_id
1 'polypeptide(L)'
;MLDLHFVRENLDRVRAALEARRFPTEALDRFAELDAERRRVIAESDRLNAERNAASREIGALMKEGRREEASSRRAAVAQLKERIAELERARDEAERKMQELLATLPNLPHASVPIGPDASANVEVRRWGTPRAFDFTPRDHVELGTRLGILDLERAAKIAGARFAILHGAGARLERALINFMLDLHTREHGYTETLPPFIVNAQALFGTGQLPKFEEDLFKLTDERNLYLVPTAEVPVTNYYREEILAADELPKKFVAYTPCFRSEAGSYGRDVRGLIRQHQFEKVELVKLTLPETSYDELESLTRDAERVLQLLGLPYRVVTLSTGDMGFSAAKTYDIEVWLPSQDAYREISSCSNCEAFQARRAQIRFRRAPGAKPEFVHTLNGSGLAVGRTWIAILENYQQPDGSVVIPEALRPYMDGQERIAPPSGA
;
A
#
# COMPACT_ATOMS: atom_id res chain seq x y z
N MET A 1 6.67 2.69 7.89
CA MET A 1 7.99 3.20 8.21
C MET A 1 8.74 2.18 9.04
N LEU A 2 10.06 2.12 8.88
CA LEU A 2 10.92 1.29 9.70
C LEU A 2 10.96 1.81 11.14
N ASP A 3 11.23 0.93 12.10
CA ASP A 3 11.38 1.33 13.49
C ASP A 3 12.72 2.04 13.72
N LEU A 4 12.69 3.22 14.33
CA LEU A 4 13.88 4.05 14.56
C LEU A 4 14.92 3.34 15.45
N HIS A 5 14.48 2.58 16.45
CA HIS A 5 15.38 1.85 17.32
C HIS A 5 16.01 0.66 16.59
N PHE A 6 15.21 -0.10 15.86
CA PHE A 6 15.68 -1.20 15.04
C PHE A 6 16.76 -0.77 14.04
N VAL A 7 16.54 0.33 13.30
CA VAL A 7 17.51 0.81 12.30
C VAL A 7 18.83 1.22 12.95
N ARG A 8 18.79 1.87 14.11
CA ARG A 8 20.01 2.25 14.85
C ARG A 8 20.83 1.04 15.28
N GLU A 9 20.17 -0.02 15.74
CA GLU A 9 20.85 -1.22 16.24
C GLU A 9 21.26 -2.20 15.13
N ASN A 10 20.66 -2.08 13.94
CA ASN A 10 20.79 -3.07 12.87
C ASN A 10 21.09 -2.43 11.50
N LEU A 11 21.90 -1.38 11.46
CA LEU A 11 22.14 -0.58 10.26
C LEU A 11 22.62 -1.42 9.06
N ASP A 12 23.57 -2.34 9.29
CA ASP A 12 24.11 -3.22 8.23
C ASP A 12 23.05 -4.17 7.67
N ARG A 13 22.19 -4.70 8.55
CA ARG A 13 21.07 -5.56 8.13
C ARG A 13 20.06 -4.77 7.31
N VAL A 14 19.75 -3.54 7.70
CA VAL A 14 18.86 -2.65 6.93
C VAL A 14 19.49 -2.34 5.58
N ARG A 15 20.79 -2.05 5.53
CA ARG A 15 21.53 -1.79 4.29
C ARG A 15 21.45 -2.97 3.32
N ALA A 16 21.80 -4.17 3.77
CA ALA A 16 21.75 -5.38 2.94
C ALA A 16 20.33 -5.65 2.40
N ALA A 17 19.30 -5.40 3.22
CA ALA A 17 17.91 -5.53 2.79
C ALA A 17 17.52 -4.50 1.72
N LEU A 18 17.95 -3.24 1.85
CA LEU A 18 17.70 -2.20 0.85
C LEU A 18 18.45 -2.48 -0.46
N GLU A 19 19.70 -2.96 -0.38
CA GLU A 19 20.49 -3.38 -1.56
C GLU A 19 19.82 -4.53 -2.30
N ALA A 20 19.30 -5.54 -1.59
CA ALA A 20 18.54 -6.63 -2.19
C ALA A 20 17.29 -6.13 -2.93
N ARG A 21 16.66 -5.05 -2.44
CA ARG A 21 15.55 -4.34 -3.09
C ARG A 21 15.98 -3.37 -4.18
N ARG A 22 17.28 -3.28 -4.49
CA ARG A 22 17.85 -2.30 -5.43
C ARG A 22 17.53 -0.85 -5.05
N PHE A 23 17.36 -0.60 -3.76
CA PHE A 23 17.04 0.72 -3.24
C PHE A 23 18.33 1.46 -2.83
N PRO A 24 18.50 2.74 -3.20
CA PRO A 24 19.69 3.51 -2.82
C PRO A 24 19.87 3.59 -1.29
N THR A 25 21.10 3.44 -0.81
CA THR A 25 21.41 3.33 0.63
C THR A 25 22.07 4.58 1.23
N GLU A 26 22.29 5.64 0.46
CA GLU A 26 22.96 6.87 0.89
C GLU A 26 22.18 7.55 2.03
N ALA A 27 20.86 7.38 2.06
CA ALA A 27 20.02 7.83 3.17
C ALA A 27 20.42 7.19 4.51
N LEU A 28 20.98 5.97 4.51
CA LEU A 28 21.49 5.31 5.71
C LEU A 28 22.81 5.91 6.20
N ASP A 29 23.65 6.40 5.30
CA ASP A 29 24.88 7.10 5.67
C ASP A 29 24.54 8.39 6.40
N ARG A 30 23.61 9.17 5.84
CA ARG A 30 23.09 10.37 6.49
C ARG A 30 22.40 10.08 7.81
N PHE A 31 21.66 8.98 7.90
CA PHE A 31 21.04 8.54 9.14
C PHE A 31 22.09 8.23 10.23
N ALA A 32 23.19 7.57 9.87
CA ALA A 32 24.27 7.24 10.79
C ALA A 32 24.98 8.51 11.32
N GLU A 33 25.20 9.51 10.47
CA GLU A 33 25.73 10.82 10.86
C GLU A 33 24.82 11.52 11.87
N LEU A 34 23.51 11.55 11.61
CA LEU A 34 22.52 12.16 12.50
C LEU A 34 22.44 11.42 13.84
N ASP A 35 22.54 10.09 13.84
CA ASP A 35 22.56 9.32 15.08
C ASP A 35 23.84 9.55 15.90
N ALA A 36 24.99 9.70 15.25
CA ALA A 36 26.25 10.06 15.90
C ALA A 36 26.17 11.45 16.54
N GLU A 37 25.62 12.43 15.82
CA GLU A 37 25.38 13.77 16.35
C GLU A 37 24.40 13.74 17.53
N ARG A 38 23.28 13.01 17.40
CA ARG A 38 22.31 12.80 18.47
C ARG A 38 22.99 12.22 19.74
N ARG A 39 23.84 11.20 19.60
CA ARG A 39 24.59 10.62 20.72
C ARG A 39 25.56 11.62 21.34
N ARG A 40 26.25 12.41 20.52
CA ARG A 40 27.19 13.46 20.96
C ARG A 40 26.48 14.52 21.78
N VAL A 41 25.35 15.06 21.31
CA VAL A 41 24.61 16.12 22.01
C VAL A 41 23.94 15.61 23.29
N ILE A 42 23.50 14.35 23.32
CA ILE A 42 23.00 13.73 24.56
C ILE A 42 24.12 13.65 25.60
N ALA A 43 25.29 13.11 25.23
CA ALA A 43 26.42 13.01 26.16
C ALA A 43 26.90 14.38 26.66
N GLU A 44 26.92 15.40 25.79
CA GLU A 44 27.24 16.78 26.17
C GLU A 44 26.19 17.36 27.11
N SER A 45 24.90 17.16 26.83
CA SER A 45 23.79 17.63 27.67
C SER A 45 23.82 16.97 29.06
N ASP A 46 24.08 15.66 29.14
CA ASP A 46 24.17 14.94 30.40
C ASP A 46 25.33 15.45 31.27
N ARG A 47 26.49 15.72 30.63
CA ARG A 47 27.65 16.33 31.31
C ARG A 47 27.31 17.71 31.87
N LEU A 48 26.73 18.59 31.05
CA LEU A 48 26.36 19.95 31.48
C LEU A 48 25.24 19.94 32.53
N ASN A 49 24.31 18.99 32.47
CA ASN A 49 23.31 18.79 33.52
C ASN A 49 23.96 18.40 34.86
N ALA A 50 24.97 17.53 34.83
CA ALA A 50 25.74 17.18 36.03
C ALA A 50 26.51 18.38 36.60
N GLU A 51 27.16 19.17 35.74
CA GLU A 51 27.86 20.41 36.11
C GLU A 51 26.91 21.44 36.71
N ARG A 52 25.75 21.68 36.08
CA ARG A 52 24.70 22.58 36.58
C ARG A 52 24.21 22.15 37.95
N ASN A 53 23.98 20.85 38.17
CA ASN A 53 23.51 20.33 39.45
C ASN A 53 24.57 20.49 40.55
N ALA A 54 25.85 20.28 40.23
CA ALA A 54 26.96 20.53 41.15
C ALA A 54 27.08 22.02 41.51
N ALA A 55 27.09 22.90 40.52
CA ALA A 55 27.14 24.36 40.72
C ALA A 55 25.93 24.88 41.52
N SER A 56 24.74 24.31 41.32
CA SER A 56 23.54 24.69 42.09
C SER A 56 23.68 24.34 43.58
N ARG A 57 24.34 23.22 43.92
CA ARG A 57 24.65 22.86 45.31
C ARG A 57 25.69 23.81 45.92
N GLU A 58 26.73 24.15 45.16
CA GLU A 58 27.79 25.08 45.58
C GLU A 58 27.23 26.49 45.86
N ILE A 59 26.34 27.00 44.99
CA ILE A 59 25.64 28.28 45.22
C ILE A 59 24.84 28.23 46.52
N GLY A 60 24.15 27.13 46.80
CA GLY A 60 23.41 26.94 48.06
C GLY A 60 24.31 26.97 49.29
N ALA A 61 25.52 26.41 49.21
CA ALA A 61 26.53 26.46 50.26
C ALA A 61 27.09 27.89 50.45
N LEU A 62 27.54 28.54 49.37
CA LEU A 62 28.09 29.91 49.40
C LEU A 62 27.08 30.94 49.95
N MET A 63 25.79 30.78 49.63
CA MET A 63 24.73 31.62 50.18
C MET A 63 24.55 31.43 51.69
N LYS A 64 24.74 30.21 52.21
CA LYS A 64 24.71 29.93 53.67
C LYS A 64 25.95 30.49 54.38
N GLU A 65 27.10 30.51 53.70
CA GLU A 65 28.36 31.08 54.20
C GLU A 65 28.43 32.61 54.11
N GLY A 66 27.41 33.27 53.55
CA GLY A 66 27.37 34.74 53.42
C GLY A 66 28.20 35.31 52.27
N ARG A 67 28.80 34.46 51.42
CA ARG A 67 29.66 34.84 50.27
C ARG A 67 28.84 35.20 49.03
N ARG A 68 28.06 36.28 49.13
CA ARG A 68 27.05 36.67 48.13
C ARG A 68 27.62 37.01 46.74
N GLU A 69 28.78 37.66 46.67
CA GLU A 69 29.41 38.02 45.39
C GLU A 69 29.85 36.76 44.60
N GLU A 70 30.46 35.80 45.28
CA GLU A 70 30.88 34.54 44.66
C GLU A 70 29.68 33.69 44.23
N ALA A 71 28.61 33.67 45.05
CA ALA A 71 27.35 33.06 44.68
C ALA A 71 26.71 33.73 43.44
N SER A 72 26.85 35.05 43.28
CA SER A 72 26.36 35.80 42.12
C SER A 72 27.12 35.43 40.84
N SER A 73 28.46 35.40 40.90
CA SER A 73 29.29 34.96 39.76
C SER A 73 28.98 33.52 39.34
N ARG A 74 28.83 32.60 40.29
CA ARG A 74 28.41 31.21 40.02
C ARG A 74 27.01 31.11 39.42
N ARG A 75 26.07 31.98 39.81
CA ARG A 75 24.72 32.04 39.20
C ARG A 75 24.78 32.44 37.72
N ALA A 76 25.65 33.38 37.34
CA ALA A 76 25.85 33.76 35.95
C ALA A 76 26.38 32.59 35.11
N ALA A 77 27.36 31.84 35.62
CA ALA A 77 27.86 30.62 34.96
C ALA A 77 26.77 29.55 34.82
N VAL A 78 25.91 29.36 35.83
CA VAL A 78 24.75 28.45 35.74
C VAL A 78 23.73 28.90 34.69
N ALA A 79 23.54 30.21 34.49
CA ALA A 79 22.66 30.72 33.45
C ALA A 79 23.18 30.34 32.05
N GLN A 80 24.47 30.49 31.80
CA GLN A 80 25.11 30.07 30.54
C GLN A 80 24.99 28.56 30.30
N LEU A 81 25.15 27.73 31.35
CA LEU A 81 24.94 26.28 31.25
C LEU A 81 23.49 25.93 30.84
N LYS A 82 22.49 26.64 31.37
CA LYS A 82 21.09 26.43 31.01
C LYS A 82 20.81 26.74 29.54
N GLU A 83 21.37 27.84 29.05
CA GLU A 83 21.24 28.22 27.62
C GLU A 83 21.87 27.14 26.73
N ARG A 84 23.07 26.69 27.06
CA ARG A 84 23.76 25.63 26.30
C ARG A 84 23.01 24.29 26.33
N ILE A 85 22.47 23.89 27.48
CA ILE A 85 21.63 22.68 27.59
C ILE A 85 20.41 22.79 26.67
N ALA A 86 19.72 23.95 26.68
CA ALA A 86 18.56 24.18 25.82
C ALA A 86 18.91 24.13 24.33
N GLU A 87 20.09 24.62 23.92
CA GLU A 87 20.59 24.46 22.55
C GLU A 87 20.82 23.00 22.16
N LEU A 88 21.44 22.22 23.05
CA LEU A 88 21.71 20.79 22.82
C LEU A 88 20.43 19.97 22.76
N GLU A 89 19.42 20.30 23.58
CA GLU A 89 18.09 19.69 23.51
C GLU A 89 17.41 19.96 22.16
N ARG A 90 17.46 21.20 21.66
CA ARG A 90 16.95 21.53 20.32
C ARG A 90 17.71 20.79 19.22
N ALA A 91 19.05 20.68 19.33
CA ALA A 91 19.87 19.96 18.37
C ALA A 91 19.56 18.45 18.37
N ARG A 92 19.31 17.86 19.54
CA ARG A 92 18.84 16.47 19.68
C ARG A 92 17.52 16.27 18.96
N ASP A 93 16.54 17.13 19.23
CA ASP A 93 15.19 17.02 18.67
C ASP A 93 15.20 17.23 17.14
N GLU A 94 16.03 18.15 16.67
CA GLU A 94 16.27 18.37 15.24
C GLU A 94 16.89 17.15 14.55
N ALA A 95 17.91 16.53 15.17
CA ALA A 95 18.54 15.32 14.64
C ALA A 95 17.55 14.17 14.58
N GLU A 96 16.76 13.96 15.64
CA GLU A 96 15.74 12.91 15.69
C GLU A 96 14.63 13.13 14.66
N ARG A 97 14.17 14.39 14.48
CA ARG A 97 13.19 14.72 13.44
C ARG A 97 13.72 14.39 12.04
N LYS A 98 14.95 14.79 11.73
CA LYS A 98 15.60 14.48 10.43
C LYS A 98 15.78 12.98 10.22
N MET A 99 16.10 12.23 11.27
CA MET A 99 16.15 10.77 11.19
C MET A 99 14.79 10.19 10.82
N GLN A 100 13.70 10.66 11.44
CA GLN A 100 12.34 10.23 11.12
C GLN A 100 11.94 10.58 9.68
N GLU A 101 12.27 11.80 9.23
CA GLU A 101 12.06 12.24 7.85
C GLU A 101 12.77 11.33 6.84
N LEU A 102 14.01 10.90 7.13
CA LEU A 102 14.73 9.92 6.29
C LEU A 102 14.06 8.55 6.32
N LEU A 103 13.67 8.04 7.49
CA LEU A 103 12.99 6.74 7.58
C LEU A 103 11.68 6.73 6.79
N ALA A 104 11.00 7.88 6.66
CA ALA A 104 9.79 8.01 5.87
C ALA A 104 10.02 7.84 4.36
N THR A 105 11.26 7.91 3.86
CA THR A 105 11.60 7.69 2.45
C THR A 105 12.09 6.26 2.16
N LEU A 106 12.36 5.47 3.21
CA LEU A 106 12.83 4.09 3.08
C LEU A 106 11.65 3.11 2.91
N PRO A 107 11.79 2.13 1.99
CA PRO A 107 10.80 1.06 1.84
C PRO A 107 10.81 0.12 3.04
N ASN A 108 9.82 -0.77 3.10
CA ASN A 108 9.77 -1.83 4.07
C ASN A 108 10.85 -2.89 3.82
N LEU A 109 11.25 -3.60 4.87
CA LEU A 109 12.21 -4.70 4.75
C LEU A 109 11.51 -5.93 4.17
N PRO A 110 12.15 -6.65 3.23
CA PRO A 110 11.58 -7.88 2.71
C PRO A 110 11.65 -8.98 3.78
N HIS A 111 10.61 -9.80 3.85
CA HIS A 111 10.58 -11.00 4.67
C HIS A 111 11.65 -11.99 4.17
N ALA A 112 12.21 -12.80 5.06
CA ALA A 112 13.30 -13.73 4.73
C ALA A 112 12.92 -14.79 3.67
N SER A 113 11.63 -15.05 3.46
CA SER A 113 11.14 -15.97 2.43
C SER A 113 11.01 -15.36 1.03
N VAL A 114 11.28 -14.06 0.86
CA VAL A 114 11.16 -13.39 -0.45
C VAL A 114 12.35 -13.80 -1.33
N PRO A 115 12.12 -14.23 -2.59
CA PRO A 115 13.22 -14.56 -3.49
C PRO A 115 14.05 -13.32 -3.82
N ILE A 116 15.37 -13.43 -3.74
CA ILE A 116 16.27 -12.32 -4.08
C ILE A 116 16.33 -12.20 -5.60
N GLY A 117 16.07 -10.99 -6.11
CA GLY A 117 16.04 -10.74 -7.54
C GLY A 117 16.02 -9.26 -7.89
N PRO A 118 16.53 -8.88 -9.09
CA PRO A 118 16.61 -7.48 -9.48
C PRO A 118 15.27 -6.89 -9.93
N ASP A 119 14.35 -7.72 -10.42
CA ASP A 119 13.10 -7.34 -11.08
C ASP A 119 12.16 -8.56 -11.23
N ALA A 120 11.06 -8.37 -11.96
CA ALA A 120 10.03 -9.39 -12.22
C ALA A 120 10.54 -10.70 -12.84
N SER A 121 11.71 -10.72 -13.49
CA SER A 121 12.27 -11.95 -14.08
C SER A 121 12.70 -12.99 -13.04
N ALA A 122 12.94 -12.55 -11.80
CA ALA A 122 13.29 -13.39 -10.66
C ALA A 122 12.09 -13.77 -9.78
N ASN A 123 10.88 -13.37 -10.18
CA ASN A 123 9.66 -13.77 -9.48
C ASN A 123 9.43 -15.28 -9.61
N VAL A 124 8.85 -15.90 -8.58
CA VAL A 124 8.71 -17.35 -8.49
C VAL A 124 7.24 -17.76 -8.52
N GLU A 125 6.85 -18.55 -9.52
CA GLU A 125 5.52 -19.18 -9.56
C GLU A 125 5.40 -20.19 -8.42
N VAL A 126 4.38 -20.03 -7.58
CA VAL A 126 4.13 -20.89 -6.41
C VAL A 126 2.89 -21.76 -6.56
N ARG A 127 1.92 -21.34 -7.37
CA ARG A 127 0.66 -22.06 -7.62
C ARG A 127 0.14 -21.76 -9.03
N ARG A 128 -0.66 -22.66 -9.58
CA ARG A 128 -1.39 -22.50 -10.84
C ARG A 128 -2.75 -23.17 -10.75
N TRP A 129 -3.75 -22.59 -11.41
CA TRP A 129 -5.10 -23.14 -11.46
C TRP A 129 -5.75 -22.97 -12.84
N GLY A 130 -6.54 -23.96 -13.23
CA GLY A 130 -7.22 -23.99 -14.53
C GLY A 130 -6.30 -24.40 -15.68
N THR A 131 -6.86 -24.44 -16.90
CA THR A 131 -6.12 -24.71 -18.13
C THR A 131 -6.53 -23.66 -19.15
N PRO A 132 -5.58 -22.88 -19.72
CA PRO A 132 -5.85 -21.97 -20.82
C PRO A 132 -6.65 -22.65 -21.94
N ARG A 133 -7.74 -22.02 -22.36
CA ARG A 133 -8.60 -22.56 -23.43
C ARG A 133 -7.80 -22.63 -24.74
N ALA A 134 -7.85 -23.78 -25.40
CA ALA A 134 -7.45 -23.91 -26.80
C ALA A 134 -8.56 -23.37 -27.69
N PHE A 135 -8.22 -22.43 -28.58
CA PHE A 135 -9.15 -21.88 -29.56
C PHE A 135 -8.90 -22.52 -30.92
N ASP A 136 -9.99 -22.83 -31.64
CA ASP A 136 -10.01 -23.27 -33.03
C ASP A 136 -10.04 -22.08 -34.02
N PHE A 137 -9.92 -20.86 -33.50
CA PHE A 137 -9.79 -19.60 -34.23
C PHE A 137 -8.77 -18.69 -33.52
N THR A 138 -8.27 -17.67 -34.20
CA THR A 138 -7.37 -16.68 -33.58
C THR A 138 -8.16 -15.83 -32.56
N PRO A 139 -7.84 -15.87 -31.26
CA PRO A 139 -8.55 -15.09 -30.26
C PRO A 139 -8.34 -13.59 -30.51
N ARG A 140 -9.43 -12.83 -30.45
CA ARG A 140 -9.43 -11.37 -30.53
C ARG A 140 -9.11 -10.77 -29.16
N ASP A 141 -8.50 -9.58 -29.16
CA ASP A 141 -8.31 -8.81 -27.93
C ASP A 141 -9.63 -8.19 -27.42
N HIS A 142 -9.63 -7.79 -26.16
CA HIS A 142 -10.80 -7.15 -25.54
C HIS A 142 -11.20 -5.82 -26.18
N VAL A 143 -10.30 -5.13 -26.90
CA VAL A 143 -10.61 -3.86 -27.55
C VAL A 143 -11.42 -4.10 -28.81
N GLU A 144 -10.98 -5.02 -29.67
CA GLU A 144 -11.73 -5.47 -30.84
C GLU A 144 -13.09 -6.02 -30.44
N LEU A 145 -13.13 -6.93 -29.46
CA LEU A 145 -14.39 -7.51 -28.96
C LEU A 145 -15.32 -6.42 -28.40
N GLY A 146 -14.82 -5.58 -27.48
CA GLY A 146 -15.61 -4.53 -26.86
C GLY A 146 -16.17 -3.52 -27.86
N THR A 147 -15.39 -3.18 -28.89
CA THR A 147 -15.80 -2.24 -29.95
C THR A 147 -16.86 -2.87 -30.85
N ARG A 148 -16.65 -4.11 -31.32
CA ARG A 148 -17.61 -4.82 -32.20
C ARG A 148 -18.94 -5.10 -31.50
N LEU A 149 -18.92 -5.34 -30.20
CA LEU A 149 -20.11 -5.52 -29.38
C LEU A 149 -20.81 -4.20 -29.02
N GLY A 150 -20.19 -3.05 -29.31
CA GLY A 150 -20.73 -1.73 -28.94
C GLY A 150 -20.74 -1.47 -27.43
N ILE A 151 -19.85 -2.12 -26.68
CA ILE A 151 -19.80 -2.06 -25.21
C ILE A 151 -18.56 -1.34 -24.67
N LEU A 152 -17.61 -0.96 -25.53
CA LEU A 152 -16.41 -0.20 -25.19
C LEU A 152 -16.22 0.94 -26.20
N ASP A 153 -16.00 2.15 -25.69
CA ASP A 153 -15.70 3.33 -26.47
C ASP A 153 -14.49 4.09 -25.89
N LEU A 154 -13.34 3.91 -26.52
CA LEU A 154 -12.09 4.60 -26.16
C LEU A 154 -11.98 5.97 -26.84
N GLU A 155 -12.61 6.15 -28.01
CA GLU A 155 -12.50 7.39 -28.78
C GLU A 155 -13.28 8.53 -28.10
N ARG A 156 -14.51 8.26 -27.67
CA ARG A 156 -15.31 9.23 -26.91
C ARG A 156 -14.72 9.48 -25.53
N ALA A 157 -14.12 8.48 -24.88
CA ALA A 157 -13.42 8.67 -23.62
C ALA A 157 -12.24 9.64 -23.78
N ALA A 158 -11.46 9.48 -24.85
CA ALA A 158 -10.35 10.39 -25.18
C ALA A 158 -10.81 11.83 -25.45
N LYS A 159 -11.98 12.02 -26.08
CA LYS A 159 -12.59 13.34 -26.28
C LYS A 159 -12.98 14.04 -24.96
N ILE A 160 -13.31 13.26 -23.92
CA ILE A 160 -13.79 13.80 -22.62
C ILE A 160 -12.61 14.06 -21.67
N ALA A 161 -11.71 13.09 -21.51
CA ALA A 161 -10.72 13.07 -20.44
C ALA A 161 -9.27 12.89 -20.93
N GLY A 162 -9.06 12.64 -22.23
CA GLY A 162 -7.75 12.30 -22.80
C GLY A 162 -7.45 10.80 -22.80
N ALA A 163 -6.21 10.44 -23.12
CA ALA A 163 -5.78 9.04 -23.18
C ALA A 163 -5.93 8.32 -21.82
N ARG A 164 -5.95 6.98 -21.85
CA ARG A 164 -6.06 6.11 -20.65
C ARG A 164 -7.36 6.27 -19.85
N PHE A 165 -8.44 6.62 -20.55
CA PHE A 165 -9.82 6.50 -20.06
C PHE A 165 -10.65 5.66 -21.01
N ALA A 166 -11.73 5.06 -20.50
CA ALA A 166 -12.65 4.24 -21.26
C ALA A 166 -14.11 4.58 -20.90
N ILE A 167 -15.01 4.47 -21.87
CA ILE A 167 -16.45 4.41 -21.63
C ILE A 167 -16.93 3.00 -21.88
N LEU A 168 -17.65 2.43 -20.91
CA LEU A 168 -18.39 1.18 -21.09
C LEU A 168 -19.86 1.47 -21.36
N HIS A 169 -20.48 0.71 -22.27
CA HIS A 169 -21.88 0.87 -22.66
C HIS A 169 -22.68 -0.42 -22.48
N GLY A 170 -23.99 -0.27 -22.25
CA GLY A 170 -24.96 -1.37 -22.24
C GLY A 170 -24.49 -2.58 -21.42
N ALA A 171 -24.35 -3.72 -22.08
CA ALA A 171 -23.92 -4.97 -21.46
C ALA A 171 -22.49 -4.92 -20.87
N GLY A 172 -21.57 -4.11 -21.42
CA GLY A 172 -20.22 -3.95 -20.87
C GLY A 172 -20.23 -3.21 -19.53
N ALA A 173 -20.98 -2.12 -19.43
CA ALA A 173 -21.16 -1.40 -18.17
C ALA A 173 -21.93 -2.23 -17.14
N ARG A 174 -22.90 -3.03 -17.58
CA ARG A 174 -23.60 -3.98 -16.72
C ARG A 174 -22.66 -5.07 -16.20
N LEU A 175 -21.78 -5.61 -17.05
CA LEU A 175 -20.78 -6.60 -16.65
C LEU A 175 -19.80 -6.05 -15.61
N GLU A 176 -19.33 -4.81 -15.77
CA GLU A 176 -18.49 -4.13 -14.76
C GLU A 176 -19.19 -4.08 -13.39
N ARG A 177 -20.45 -3.64 -13.36
CA ARG A 177 -21.26 -3.61 -12.14
C ARG A 177 -21.55 -5.00 -11.58
N ALA A 178 -21.80 -5.99 -12.44
CA ALA A 178 -22.02 -7.37 -12.05
C ALA A 178 -20.79 -7.96 -11.35
N LEU A 179 -19.60 -7.68 -11.85
CA LEU A 179 -18.33 -8.07 -11.24
C LEU A 179 -18.15 -7.43 -9.86
N ILE A 180 -18.37 -6.12 -9.74
CA ILE A 180 -18.30 -5.42 -8.45
C ILE A 180 -19.21 -6.10 -7.42
N ASN A 181 -20.49 -6.28 -7.76
CA ASN A 181 -21.48 -6.87 -6.86
C ASN A 181 -21.14 -8.31 -6.50
N PHE A 182 -20.74 -9.13 -7.48
CA PHE A 182 -20.34 -10.51 -7.25
C PHE A 182 -19.15 -10.61 -6.29
N MET A 183 -18.13 -9.79 -6.47
CA MET A 183 -16.95 -9.75 -5.60
C MET A 183 -17.32 -9.31 -4.18
N LEU A 184 -18.09 -8.22 -4.04
CA LEU A 184 -18.55 -7.75 -2.72
C LEU A 184 -19.39 -8.81 -2.00
N ASP A 185 -20.37 -9.40 -2.68
CA ASP A 185 -21.23 -10.44 -2.11
C ASP A 185 -20.43 -11.67 -1.68
N LEU A 186 -19.44 -12.10 -2.48
CA LEU A 186 -18.56 -13.21 -2.11
C LEU A 186 -17.78 -12.90 -0.83
N HIS A 187 -17.10 -11.76 -0.78
CA HIS A 187 -16.24 -11.43 0.36
C HIS A 187 -17.02 -11.16 1.65
N THR A 188 -18.21 -10.57 1.55
CA THR A 188 -19.06 -10.29 2.72
C THR A 188 -19.77 -11.53 3.23
N ARG A 189 -20.30 -12.39 2.34
CA ARG A 189 -21.13 -13.54 2.73
C ARG A 189 -20.32 -14.80 3.02
N GLU A 190 -19.21 -15.04 2.32
CA GLU A 190 -18.43 -16.28 2.45
C GLU A 190 -17.10 -16.08 3.18
N HIS A 191 -16.42 -14.93 3.00
CA HIS A 191 -15.09 -14.72 3.55
C HIS A 191 -15.05 -13.88 4.85
N GLY A 192 -16.20 -13.38 5.30
CA GLY A 192 -16.36 -12.69 6.59
C GLY A 192 -15.78 -11.27 6.64
N TYR A 193 -15.72 -10.57 5.51
CA TYR A 193 -15.31 -9.17 5.45
C TYR A 193 -16.49 -8.23 5.74
N THR A 194 -16.22 -7.13 6.44
CA THR A 194 -17.18 -6.03 6.61
C THR A 194 -17.15 -5.12 5.39
N GLU A 195 -18.28 -4.96 4.72
CA GLU A 195 -18.40 -4.01 3.60
C GLU A 195 -18.22 -2.56 4.07
N THR A 196 -17.41 -1.79 3.36
CA THR A 196 -17.10 -0.40 3.67
C THR A 196 -17.17 0.45 2.41
N LEU A 197 -17.88 1.57 2.48
CA LEU A 197 -17.89 2.60 1.44
C LEU A 197 -17.08 3.82 1.92
N PRO A 198 -15.76 3.89 1.59
CA PRO A 198 -14.90 4.97 2.07
C PRO A 198 -15.01 6.25 1.23
N PRO A 199 -14.50 7.39 1.72
CA PRO A 199 -14.26 8.57 0.88
C PRO A 199 -13.27 8.28 -0.26
N PHE A 200 -13.54 8.80 -1.46
CA PHE A 200 -12.63 8.70 -2.61
C PHE A 200 -11.63 9.85 -2.70
N ILE A 201 -11.79 10.84 -1.82
CA ILE A 201 -10.91 12.00 -1.66
C ILE A 201 -10.35 11.95 -0.24
N VAL A 202 -9.02 11.98 -0.11
CA VAL A 202 -8.32 11.81 1.17
C VAL A 202 -7.30 12.92 1.42
N ASN A 203 -6.94 13.12 2.70
CA ASN A 203 -5.88 14.03 3.09
C ASN A 203 -4.48 13.41 2.96
N ALA A 204 -3.45 14.25 3.00
CA ALA A 204 -2.05 13.82 2.90
C ALA A 204 -1.64 12.85 4.01
N GLN A 205 -2.21 12.98 5.22
CA GLN A 205 -1.92 12.08 6.35
C GLN A 205 -2.35 10.64 6.06
N ALA A 206 -3.47 10.44 5.34
CA ALA A 206 -3.91 9.10 4.96
C ALA A 206 -2.91 8.44 4.00
N LEU A 207 -2.48 9.18 2.97
CA LEU A 207 -1.48 8.73 2.00
C LEU A 207 -0.10 8.51 2.63
N PHE A 208 0.27 9.33 3.62
CA PHE A 208 1.47 9.09 4.42
C PHE A 208 1.37 7.79 5.23
N GLY A 209 0.19 7.51 5.80
CA GLY A 209 -0.12 6.30 6.56
C GLY A 209 0.13 5.01 5.78
N THR A 210 -0.35 4.95 4.53
CA THR A 210 -0.22 3.77 3.67
C THR A 210 1.06 3.74 2.81
N GLY A 211 1.82 4.84 2.79
CA GLY A 211 3.16 4.90 2.20
C GLY A 211 3.25 5.46 0.79
N GLN A 212 2.17 6.01 0.25
CA GLN A 212 2.18 6.75 -1.03
C GLN A 212 2.98 8.04 -0.88
N LEU A 213 2.76 8.81 0.19
CA LEU A 213 3.55 9.99 0.49
C LEU A 213 4.72 9.67 1.44
N PRO A 214 5.89 10.34 1.26
CA PRO A 214 6.14 11.42 0.30
C PRO A 214 6.64 10.98 -1.08
N LYS A 215 6.99 9.70 -1.26
CA LYS A 215 7.79 9.24 -2.41
C LYS A 215 7.05 9.26 -3.76
N PHE A 216 5.75 8.96 -3.74
CA PHE A 216 4.96 8.71 -4.95
C PHE A 216 3.91 9.82 -5.16
N GLU A 217 4.21 11.07 -4.80
CA GLU A 217 3.25 12.17 -5.02
C GLU A 217 2.92 12.37 -6.51
N GLU A 218 3.89 12.16 -7.40
CA GLU A 218 3.69 12.27 -8.86
C GLU A 218 2.75 11.20 -9.41
N ASP A 219 2.56 10.08 -8.71
CA ASP A 219 1.64 8.99 -9.10
C ASP A 219 0.17 9.29 -8.75
N LEU A 220 -0.09 10.39 -8.03
CA LEU A 220 -1.40 10.75 -7.48
C LEU A 220 -2.04 11.92 -8.22
N PHE A 221 -3.37 11.91 -8.32
CA PHE A 221 -4.13 13.11 -8.65
C PHE A 221 -4.37 13.96 -7.40
N LYS A 222 -3.81 15.17 -7.39
CA LYS A 222 -3.95 16.16 -6.30
C LYS A 222 -4.97 17.24 -6.67
N LEU A 223 -5.87 17.55 -5.73
CA LEU A 223 -6.79 18.68 -5.84
C LEU A 223 -6.06 19.95 -5.43
N THR A 224 -6.15 21.01 -6.25
CA THR A 224 -5.31 22.21 -6.14
C THR A 224 -5.94 23.33 -5.30
N ASP A 225 -6.89 23.01 -4.43
CA ASP A 225 -7.47 23.99 -3.50
C ASP A 225 -6.76 23.97 -2.12
N GLU A 226 -7.14 24.90 -1.25
CA GLU A 226 -6.54 25.10 0.07
C GLU A 226 -6.57 23.85 0.97
N ARG A 227 -7.47 22.89 0.70
CA ARG A 227 -7.63 21.66 1.49
C ARG A 227 -6.54 20.63 1.21
N ASN A 228 -5.78 20.77 0.11
CA ASN A 228 -4.68 19.88 -0.26
C ASN A 228 -5.06 18.38 -0.21
N LEU A 229 -6.21 18.06 -0.81
CA LEU A 229 -6.75 16.70 -0.86
C LEU A 229 -6.31 15.97 -2.13
N TYR A 230 -6.44 14.65 -2.13
CA TYR A 230 -6.01 13.77 -3.22
C TYR A 230 -7.10 12.76 -3.55
N LEU A 231 -7.19 12.34 -4.82
CA LEU A 231 -7.98 11.19 -5.21
C LEU A 231 -7.26 9.90 -4.79
N VAL A 232 -8.02 8.89 -4.35
CA VAL A 232 -7.44 7.63 -3.87
C VAL A 232 -6.90 6.77 -5.04
N PRO A 233 -5.66 6.26 -4.97
CA PRO A 233 -5.14 5.31 -5.97
C PRO A 233 -5.61 3.87 -5.72
N THR A 234 -6.28 3.64 -4.58
CA THR A 234 -6.89 2.38 -4.14
C THR A 234 -7.65 2.58 -2.83
N ALA A 235 -8.70 1.80 -2.59
CA ALA A 235 -9.38 1.73 -1.30
C ALA A 235 -8.48 1.34 -0.12
N GLU A 236 -7.32 0.71 -0.34
CA GLU A 236 -6.31 0.44 0.68
C GLU A 236 -6.03 1.67 1.55
N VAL A 237 -5.92 2.85 0.90
CA VAL A 237 -5.58 4.12 1.55
C VAL A 237 -6.61 4.50 2.61
N PRO A 238 -7.89 4.77 2.27
CA PRO A 238 -8.86 5.15 3.28
C PRO A 238 -9.22 4.01 4.24
N VAL A 239 -9.28 2.76 3.78
CA VAL A 239 -9.71 1.63 4.63
C VAL A 239 -8.67 1.28 5.69
N THR A 240 -7.36 1.27 5.34
CA THR A 240 -6.30 1.05 6.34
C THR A 240 -6.25 2.19 7.37
N ASN A 241 -6.54 3.42 6.94
CA ASN A 241 -6.57 4.59 7.83
C ASN A 241 -7.84 4.70 8.69
N TYR A 242 -8.80 3.78 8.56
CA TYR A 242 -10.04 3.82 9.34
C TYR A 242 -9.79 3.89 10.86
N TYR A 243 -8.76 3.17 11.33
CA TYR A 243 -8.32 3.15 12.74
C TYR A 243 -7.04 3.96 13.00
N ARG A 244 -6.74 4.97 12.17
CA ARG A 244 -5.52 5.80 12.36
C ARG A 244 -5.52 6.42 13.76
N GLU A 245 -4.37 6.35 14.43
CA GLU A 245 -4.13 6.86 15.79
C GLU A 245 -4.89 6.15 16.93
N GLU A 246 -5.58 5.04 16.64
CA GLU A 246 -6.33 4.28 17.64
C GLU A 246 -5.53 3.15 18.30
N ILE A 247 -6.05 2.65 19.44
CA ILE A 247 -5.55 1.48 20.15
C ILE A 247 -6.71 0.47 20.26
N LEU A 248 -6.63 -0.60 19.49
CA LEU A 248 -7.64 -1.67 19.42
C LEU A 248 -7.47 -2.69 20.56
N ALA A 249 -8.53 -3.45 20.85
CA ALA A 249 -8.43 -4.62 21.71
C ALA A 249 -7.99 -5.86 20.91
N ALA A 250 -7.18 -6.73 21.50
CA ALA A 250 -6.63 -7.89 20.80
C ALA A 250 -7.70 -8.91 20.35
N ASP A 251 -8.81 -9.02 21.07
CA ASP A 251 -9.95 -9.90 20.77
C ASP A 251 -10.82 -9.40 19.61
N GLU A 252 -10.61 -8.17 19.16
CA GLU A 252 -11.25 -7.63 17.96
C GLU A 252 -10.49 -7.93 16.65
N LEU A 253 -9.29 -8.53 16.75
CA LEU A 253 -8.43 -8.84 15.62
C LEU A 253 -8.56 -10.32 15.22
N PRO A 254 -8.59 -10.66 13.91
CA PRO A 254 -8.40 -9.75 12.79
C PRO A 254 -9.65 -8.92 12.43
N LYS A 255 -9.47 -7.63 12.16
CA LYS A 255 -10.49 -6.81 11.48
C LYS A 255 -10.35 -7.01 9.97
N LYS A 256 -11.43 -7.34 9.28
CA LYS A 256 -11.46 -7.61 7.83
C LYS A 256 -12.45 -6.67 7.15
N PHE A 257 -12.00 -5.92 6.15
CA PHE A 257 -12.81 -4.97 5.40
C PHE A 257 -12.74 -5.22 3.90
N VAL A 258 -13.89 -5.11 3.23
CA VAL A 258 -13.97 -5.11 1.77
C VAL A 258 -14.57 -3.80 1.28
N ALA A 259 -14.01 -3.20 0.25
CA ALA A 259 -14.49 -1.94 -0.30
C ALA A 259 -14.36 -1.88 -1.81
N TYR A 260 -15.42 -1.44 -2.49
CA TYR A 260 -15.35 -1.00 -3.87
C TYR A 260 -15.01 0.49 -3.93
N THR A 261 -14.06 0.87 -4.78
CA THR A 261 -13.78 2.28 -5.11
C THR A 261 -13.34 2.45 -6.56
N PRO A 262 -13.68 3.58 -7.21
CA PRO A 262 -12.88 4.04 -8.33
C PRO A 262 -11.48 4.41 -7.86
N CYS A 263 -10.47 3.95 -8.59
CA CYS A 263 -9.06 4.14 -8.27
C CYS A 263 -8.41 5.08 -9.30
N PHE A 264 -7.68 6.08 -8.82
CA PHE A 264 -7.10 7.13 -9.66
C PHE A 264 -5.56 7.12 -9.60
N ARG A 265 -4.90 6.93 -10.73
CA ARG A 265 -3.42 6.91 -10.84
C ARG A 265 -2.95 7.76 -12.01
N SER A 266 -1.97 8.62 -11.80
CA SER A 266 -1.40 9.41 -12.89
C SER A 266 -0.61 8.55 -13.89
N GLU A 267 -0.22 7.33 -13.50
CA GLU A 267 0.58 6.41 -14.31
C GLU A 267 1.85 7.07 -14.88
N ALA A 268 2.45 7.98 -14.10
CA ALA A 268 3.70 8.66 -14.43
C ALA A 268 4.80 7.62 -14.73
N GLY A 269 5.62 7.88 -15.75
CA GLY A 269 6.69 6.96 -16.15
C GLY A 269 6.27 5.74 -16.99
N SER A 270 4.97 5.54 -17.26
CA SER A 270 4.47 4.42 -18.08
C SER A 270 4.47 4.67 -19.61
N TYR A 271 5.32 5.59 -20.10
CA TYR A 271 5.32 6.03 -21.50
C TYR A 271 5.41 4.86 -22.49
N GLY A 272 4.38 4.72 -23.34
CA GLY A 272 4.33 3.72 -24.41
C GLY A 272 3.93 2.29 -24.01
N ARG A 273 3.79 1.98 -22.70
CA ARG A 273 3.37 0.64 -22.24
C ARG A 273 1.86 0.56 -22.01
N ASP A 274 1.24 -0.53 -22.46
CA ASP A 274 -0.18 -0.85 -22.27
C ASP A 274 -1.11 0.36 -22.55
N VAL A 275 -0.85 1.07 -23.65
CA VAL A 275 -1.55 2.33 -23.97
C VAL A 275 -2.96 2.06 -24.52
N ARG A 276 -3.17 0.88 -25.11
CA ARG A 276 -4.44 0.47 -25.74
C ARG A 276 -5.23 -0.44 -24.81
N GLY A 277 -6.52 -0.18 -24.68
CA GLY A 277 -7.44 -1.01 -23.89
C GLY A 277 -7.53 -0.63 -22.42
N LEU A 278 -7.91 -1.57 -21.55
CA LEU A 278 -8.25 -1.32 -20.15
C LEU A 278 -7.21 -1.82 -19.13
N ILE A 279 -6.05 -2.33 -19.58
CA ILE A 279 -5.03 -2.91 -18.69
C ILE A 279 -4.42 -1.86 -17.74
N ARG A 280 -4.20 -0.64 -18.26
CA ARG A 280 -3.59 0.48 -17.56
C ARG A 280 -4.32 1.78 -17.87
N GLN A 281 -5.11 2.26 -16.91
CA GLN A 281 -5.97 3.44 -17.04
C GLN A 281 -5.69 4.44 -15.91
N HIS A 282 -6.04 5.72 -16.13
CA HIS A 282 -6.01 6.73 -15.07
C HIS A 282 -7.12 6.53 -14.04
N GLN A 283 -8.26 6.01 -14.47
CA GLN A 283 -9.36 5.58 -13.62
C GLN A 283 -9.65 4.10 -13.87
N PHE A 284 -9.74 3.31 -12.82
CA PHE A 284 -10.17 1.92 -12.90
C PHE A 284 -10.83 1.46 -11.60
N GLU A 285 -11.70 0.46 -11.74
CA GLU A 285 -12.56 0.02 -10.65
C GLU A 285 -11.90 -1.17 -9.94
N LYS A 286 -11.94 -1.19 -8.60
CA LYS A 286 -11.33 -2.25 -7.79
C LYS A 286 -12.18 -2.57 -6.57
N VAL A 287 -12.33 -3.87 -6.29
CA VAL A 287 -12.77 -4.36 -4.99
C VAL A 287 -11.52 -4.71 -4.19
N GLU A 288 -11.35 -4.07 -3.04
CA GLU A 288 -10.18 -4.19 -2.18
C GLU A 288 -10.51 -4.99 -0.93
N LEU A 289 -9.57 -5.83 -0.52
CA LEU A 289 -9.57 -6.54 0.75
C LEU A 289 -8.48 -5.95 1.65
N VAL A 290 -8.83 -5.59 2.87
CA VAL A 290 -7.89 -5.07 3.88
C VAL A 290 -8.05 -5.85 5.18
N LYS A 291 -6.92 -6.22 5.80
CA LYS A 291 -6.90 -6.86 7.11
C LYS A 291 -5.99 -6.12 8.08
N LEU A 292 -6.44 -5.97 9.32
CA LEU A 292 -5.62 -5.58 10.46
C LEU A 292 -5.54 -6.78 11.38
N THR A 293 -4.32 -7.19 11.74
CA THR A 293 -4.06 -8.51 12.36
C THR A 293 -3.07 -8.39 13.51
N LEU A 294 -3.02 -9.43 14.35
CA LEU A 294 -1.93 -9.62 15.29
C LEU A 294 -0.63 -9.94 14.52
N PRO A 295 0.55 -9.48 14.99
CA PRO A 295 1.83 -9.73 14.33
C PRO A 295 2.11 -11.21 14.03
N GLU A 296 1.83 -12.08 14.99
CA GLU A 296 2.12 -13.51 14.90
C GLU A 296 1.24 -14.27 13.89
N THR A 297 0.08 -13.72 13.52
CA THR A 297 -0.87 -14.35 12.58
C THR A 297 -0.78 -13.76 11.17
N SER A 298 0.00 -12.70 10.95
CA SER A 298 -0.11 -11.91 9.72
C SER A 298 0.23 -12.69 8.45
N TYR A 299 1.17 -13.65 8.50
CA TYR A 299 1.51 -14.44 7.31
C TYR A 299 0.47 -15.52 6.99
N ASP A 300 -0.20 -16.10 7.98
CA ASP A 300 -1.35 -16.97 7.75
C ASP A 300 -2.54 -16.17 7.18
N GLU A 301 -2.69 -14.93 7.63
CA GLU A 301 -3.67 -14.00 7.09
C GLU A 301 -3.35 -13.54 5.65
N LEU A 302 -2.07 -13.50 5.26
CA LEU A 302 -1.65 -13.29 3.86
C LEU A 302 -2.07 -14.47 3.00
N GLU A 303 -1.80 -15.71 3.44
CA GLU A 303 -2.18 -16.89 2.67
C GLU A 303 -3.70 -17.00 2.51
N SER A 304 -4.49 -16.65 3.54
CA SER A 304 -5.96 -16.61 3.41
C SER A 304 -6.44 -15.47 2.53
N LEU A 305 -5.84 -14.27 2.63
CA LEU A 305 -6.15 -13.13 1.77
C LEU A 305 -5.94 -13.45 0.28
N THR A 306 -4.81 -14.09 -0.04
CA THR A 306 -4.53 -14.52 -1.42
C THR A 306 -5.54 -15.57 -1.89
N ARG A 307 -5.91 -16.54 -1.04
CA ARG A 307 -6.95 -17.52 -1.37
C ARG A 307 -8.32 -16.88 -1.59
N ASP A 308 -8.69 -15.87 -0.81
CA ASP A 308 -9.95 -15.15 -0.99
C ASP A 308 -10.02 -14.48 -2.38
N ALA A 309 -8.91 -13.89 -2.84
CA ALA A 309 -8.80 -13.32 -4.19
C ALA A 309 -8.78 -14.40 -5.29
N GLU A 310 -8.03 -15.49 -5.09
CA GLU A 310 -8.01 -16.65 -5.99
C GLU A 310 -9.42 -17.23 -6.20
N ARG A 311 -10.24 -17.28 -5.14
CA ARG A 311 -11.60 -17.82 -5.17
C ARG A 311 -12.50 -17.10 -6.18
N VAL A 312 -12.32 -15.79 -6.36
CA VAL A 312 -13.04 -14.99 -7.37
C VAL A 312 -12.76 -15.56 -8.77
N LEU A 313 -11.49 -15.78 -9.12
CA LEU A 313 -11.10 -16.31 -10.44
C LEU A 313 -11.58 -17.75 -10.66
N GLN A 314 -11.53 -18.58 -9.61
CA GLN A 314 -12.01 -19.96 -9.66
C GLN A 314 -13.51 -20.05 -9.96
N LEU A 315 -14.32 -19.22 -9.29
CA LEU A 315 -15.77 -19.15 -9.52
C LEU A 315 -16.11 -18.56 -10.90
N LEU A 316 -15.25 -17.67 -11.42
CA LEU A 316 -15.37 -17.13 -12.78
C LEU A 316 -14.76 -18.06 -13.85
N GLY A 317 -14.18 -19.20 -13.49
CA GLY A 317 -13.58 -20.13 -14.44
C GLY A 317 -12.38 -19.55 -15.23
N LEU A 318 -11.64 -18.61 -14.66
CA LEU A 318 -10.53 -17.94 -15.32
C LEU A 318 -9.18 -18.59 -14.92
N PRO A 319 -8.41 -19.17 -15.87
CA PRO A 319 -7.10 -19.75 -15.56
C PRO A 319 -6.12 -18.68 -15.06
N TYR A 320 -5.34 -19.01 -14.03
CA TYR A 320 -4.39 -18.09 -13.42
C TYR A 320 -3.17 -18.81 -12.83
N ARG A 321 -2.15 -18.02 -12.51
CA ARG A 321 -1.02 -18.44 -11.68
C ARG A 321 -0.80 -17.46 -10.53
N VAL A 322 -0.16 -17.93 -9.47
CA VAL A 322 0.23 -17.13 -8.32
C VAL A 322 1.75 -17.09 -8.27
N VAL A 323 2.29 -15.89 -8.12
CA VAL A 323 3.71 -15.62 -8.19
C VAL A 323 4.14 -14.86 -6.93
N THR A 324 5.23 -15.28 -6.29
CA THR A 324 5.88 -14.48 -5.24
C THR A 324 6.80 -13.47 -5.88
N LEU A 325 6.63 -12.19 -5.56
CA LEU A 325 7.49 -11.13 -6.07
C LEU A 325 8.90 -11.23 -5.49
N SER A 326 9.90 -10.93 -6.31
CA SER A 326 11.30 -10.83 -5.89
C SER A 326 11.57 -9.51 -5.15
N THR A 327 12.68 -9.45 -4.43
CA THR A 327 13.05 -8.25 -3.65
C THR A 327 13.04 -6.95 -4.46
N GLY A 328 13.48 -6.98 -5.72
CA GLY A 328 13.52 -5.82 -6.62
C GLY A 328 12.19 -5.45 -7.25
N ASP A 329 11.18 -6.34 -7.22
CA ASP A 329 9.87 -6.12 -7.85
C ASP A 329 8.76 -5.78 -6.84
N MET A 330 9.04 -5.91 -5.54
CA MET A 330 8.07 -5.62 -4.48
C MET A 330 7.74 -4.13 -4.34
N GLY A 331 6.47 -3.84 -4.01
CA GLY A 331 6.00 -2.50 -3.66
C GLY A 331 6.60 -1.95 -2.36
N PHE A 332 6.61 -0.61 -2.25
CA PHE A 332 7.31 0.14 -1.18
C PHE A 332 6.93 -0.27 0.25
N SER A 333 5.65 -0.49 0.51
CA SER A 333 5.14 -0.79 1.86
C SER A 333 5.17 -2.29 2.18
N ALA A 334 5.34 -3.17 1.19
CA ALA A 334 5.23 -4.61 1.37
C ALA A 334 6.51 -5.23 1.96
N ALA A 335 6.32 -6.17 2.89
CA ALA A 335 7.34 -7.10 3.36
C ALA A 335 7.28 -8.45 2.62
N LYS A 336 6.12 -8.85 2.10
CA LYS A 336 5.96 -9.99 1.18
C LYS A 336 4.72 -9.78 0.33
N THR A 337 4.79 -10.12 -0.96
CA THR A 337 3.69 -9.96 -1.91
C THR A 337 3.52 -11.20 -2.78
N TYR A 338 2.26 -11.58 -2.99
CA TYR A 338 1.83 -12.50 -4.01
C TYR A 338 1.08 -11.74 -5.10
N ASP A 339 1.50 -11.88 -6.34
CA ASP A 339 0.70 -11.46 -7.49
C ASP A 339 -0.09 -12.66 -8.01
N ILE A 340 -1.36 -12.42 -8.30
CA ILE A 340 -2.20 -13.35 -9.05
C ILE A 340 -2.26 -12.82 -10.47
N GLU A 341 -1.88 -13.66 -11.42
CA GLU A 341 -1.83 -13.31 -12.84
C GLU A 341 -2.82 -14.18 -13.61
N VAL A 342 -3.74 -13.55 -14.33
CA VAL A 342 -4.79 -14.21 -15.13
C VAL A 342 -4.34 -14.41 -16.57
N TRP A 343 -4.75 -15.50 -17.20
CA TRP A 343 -4.45 -15.79 -18.61
C TRP A 343 -5.18 -14.84 -19.57
N LEU A 344 -4.46 -14.21 -20.49
CA LEU A 344 -5.00 -13.42 -21.59
C LEU A 344 -4.67 -14.08 -22.95
N PRO A 345 -5.65 -14.74 -23.60
CA PRO A 345 -5.45 -15.43 -24.87
C PRO A 345 -4.84 -14.57 -25.98
N SER A 346 -5.22 -13.29 -26.09
CA SER A 346 -4.69 -12.43 -27.15
C SER A 346 -3.20 -12.10 -27.00
N GLN A 347 -2.65 -12.27 -25.81
CA GLN A 347 -1.26 -11.96 -25.48
C GLN A 347 -0.39 -13.19 -25.26
N ASP A 348 -0.98 -14.39 -25.27
CA ASP A 348 -0.31 -15.64 -24.94
C ASP A 348 0.48 -15.57 -23.63
N ALA A 349 -0.10 -14.90 -22.63
CA ALA A 349 0.58 -14.56 -21.39
C ALA A 349 -0.37 -14.47 -20.20
N TYR A 350 0.19 -14.67 -19.00
CA TYR A 350 -0.44 -14.30 -17.75
C TYR A 350 -0.15 -12.82 -17.44
N ARG A 351 -1.16 -12.09 -16.96
CA ARG A 351 -1.07 -10.69 -16.55
C ARG A 351 -1.63 -10.49 -15.16
N GLU A 352 -0.93 -9.69 -14.35
CA GLU A 352 -1.36 -9.33 -13.00
C GLU A 352 -2.83 -8.87 -12.99
N ILE A 353 -3.64 -9.45 -12.11
CA ILE A 353 -5.04 -9.07 -11.86
C ILE A 353 -5.28 -8.74 -10.38
N SER A 354 -4.40 -9.23 -9.51
CA SER A 354 -4.38 -8.92 -8.09
C SER A 354 -2.94 -8.93 -7.56
N SER A 355 -2.71 -8.12 -6.55
CA SER A 355 -1.49 -8.11 -5.75
C SER A 355 -1.91 -8.14 -4.29
N CYS A 356 -1.47 -9.15 -3.54
CA CYS A 356 -1.79 -9.38 -2.13
C CYS A 356 -0.52 -9.25 -1.29
N SER A 357 -0.50 -8.29 -0.36
CA SER A 357 0.70 -7.92 0.39
C SER A 357 0.48 -7.99 1.91
N ASN A 358 1.52 -8.47 2.61
CA ASN A 358 1.69 -8.23 4.03
C ASN A 358 2.67 -7.07 4.21
N CYS A 359 2.24 -6.01 4.88
CA CYS A 359 3.03 -4.82 5.16
C CYS A 359 3.68 -4.84 6.56
N GLU A 360 3.46 -5.91 7.33
CA GLU A 360 3.81 -5.98 8.76
C GLU A 360 3.36 -4.70 9.49
N ALA A 361 4.14 -4.21 10.45
CA ALA A 361 3.87 -2.97 11.14
C ALA A 361 4.22 -1.70 10.33
N PHE A 362 4.58 -1.78 9.04
CA PHE A 362 5.08 -0.62 8.30
C PHE A 362 4.03 0.49 8.19
N GLN A 363 2.83 0.19 7.74
CA GLN A 363 1.76 1.18 7.64
C GLN A 363 1.22 1.55 9.02
N ALA A 364 1.06 0.56 9.90
CA ALA A 364 0.63 0.77 11.29
C ALA A 364 1.53 1.77 12.05
N ARG A 365 2.86 1.74 11.85
CA ARG A 365 3.77 2.74 12.44
C ARG A 365 3.56 4.15 11.89
N ARG A 366 3.26 4.30 10.59
CA ARG A 366 2.99 5.61 9.96
C ARG A 366 1.65 6.18 10.42
N ALA A 367 0.64 5.32 10.51
CA ALA A 367 -0.73 5.66 10.90
C ALA A 367 -0.99 5.51 12.42
N GLN A 368 0.01 5.19 13.23
CA GLN A 368 -0.10 4.99 14.68
C GLN A 368 -1.21 4.01 15.14
N ILE A 369 -1.49 2.98 14.32
CA ILE A 369 -2.53 1.98 14.59
C ILE A 369 -1.96 0.90 15.51
N ARG A 370 -2.47 0.83 16.72
CA ARG A 370 -1.94 -0.05 17.77
C ARG A 370 -3.02 -0.95 18.32
N PHE A 371 -2.62 -1.94 19.12
CA PHE A 371 -3.51 -2.76 19.91
C PHE A 371 -2.90 -3.04 21.29
N ARG A 372 -3.72 -3.52 22.23
CA ARG A 372 -3.26 -4.02 23.53
C ARG A 372 -3.69 -5.47 23.73
N ARG A 373 -2.74 -6.30 24.19
CA ARG A 373 -2.97 -7.71 24.57
C ARG A 373 -3.99 -7.86 25.70
N ALA A 374 -3.93 -6.95 26.67
CA ALA A 374 -4.80 -6.90 27.82
C ALA A 374 -4.92 -5.45 28.33
N PRO A 375 -5.96 -5.11 29.12
CA PRO A 375 -6.05 -3.81 29.78
C PRO A 375 -4.78 -3.49 30.57
N GLY A 376 -4.21 -2.29 30.35
CA GLY A 376 -2.98 -1.84 31.02
C GLY A 376 -1.67 -2.36 30.40
N ALA A 377 -1.71 -3.29 29.45
CA ALA A 377 -0.51 -3.73 28.74
C ALA A 377 0.06 -2.62 27.84
N LYS A 378 1.38 -2.68 27.59
CA LYS A 378 2.04 -1.79 26.62
C LYS A 378 1.43 -2.00 25.23
N PRO A 379 1.01 -0.93 24.52
CA PRO A 379 0.53 -1.05 23.16
C PRO A 379 1.59 -1.59 22.20
N GLU A 380 1.16 -2.42 21.26
CA GLU A 380 1.96 -2.95 20.14
C GLU A 380 1.34 -2.46 18.83
N PHE A 381 2.09 -2.45 17.73
CA PHE A 381 1.55 -2.13 16.41
C PHE A 381 0.88 -3.36 15.80
N VAL A 382 -0.29 -3.17 15.17
CA VAL A 382 -0.90 -4.22 14.35
C VAL A 382 -0.06 -4.50 13.11
N HIS A 383 -0.29 -5.63 12.46
CA HIS A 383 0.15 -5.85 11.09
C HIS A 383 -0.99 -5.54 10.11
N THR A 384 -0.68 -4.86 9.00
CA THR A 384 -1.65 -4.54 7.96
C THR A 384 -1.41 -5.38 6.71
N LEU A 385 -2.50 -5.79 6.07
CA LEU A 385 -2.49 -6.52 4.81
C LEU A 385 -3.51 -5.93 3.87
N ASN A 386 -3.23 -6.00 2.58
CA ASN A 386 -4.14 -5.59 1.52
C ASN A 386 -4.03 -6.49 0.29
N GLY A 387 -5.11 -6.62 -0.45
CA GLY A 387 -5.15 -7.41 -1.67
C GLY A 387 -6.31 -7.03 -2.57
N SER A 388 -6.08 -7.00 -3.88
CA SER A 388 -7.17 -6.83 -4.84
C SER A 388 -8.04 -8.10 -4.85
N GLY A 389 -9.36 -7.96 -4.70
CA GLY A 389 -10.33 -9.05 -4.79
C GLY A 389 -11.46 -8.79 -5.80
N LEU A 390 -11.25 -8.25 -7.01
CA LEU A 390 -10.04 -8.07 -7.83
C LEU A 390 -10.03 -6.66 -8.43
N ALA A 391 -9.04 -6.36 -9.30
CA ALA A 391 -9.16 -5.25 -10.24
C ALA A 391 -10.26 -5.56 -11.28
N VAL A 392 -11.35 -4.80 -11.26
CA VAL A 392 -12.59 -5.11 -11.99
C VAL A 392 -12.36 -5.00 -13.50
N GLY A 393 -11.78 -3.91 -13.98
CA GLY A 393 -11.50 -3.73 -15.41
C GLY A 393 -10.56 -4.80 -16.00
N ARG A 394 -9.57 -5.28 -15.24
CA ARG A 394 -8.72 -6.41 -15.67
C ARG A 394 -9.49 -7.73 -15.70
N THR A 395 -10.43 -7.91 -14.78
CA THR A 395 -11.34 -9.07 -14.77
C THR A 395 -12.30 -9.03 -15.96
N TRP A 396 -12.81 -7.85 -16.30
CA TRP A 396 -13.63 -7.62 -17.48
C TRP A 396 -12.90 -8.02 -18.77
N ILE A 397 -11.64 -7.61 -18.92
CA ILE A 397 -10.77 -8.03 -20.03
C ILE A 397 -10.67 -9.56 -20.09
N ALA A 398 -10.34 -10.19 -18.95
CA ALA A 398 -10.15 -11.63 -18.88
C ALA A 398 -11.42 -12.40 -19.28
N ILE A 399 -12.61 -11.91 -18.89
CA ILE A 399 -13.89 -12.51 -19.30
C ILE A 399 -14.07 -12.40 -20.81
N LEU A 400 -13.92 -11.21 -21.39
CA LEU A 400 -14.09 -11.03 -22.83
C LEU A 400 -13.19 -11.97 -23.62
N GLU A 401 -11.91 -12.03 -23.27
CA GLU A 401 -10.95 -12.81 -24.06
C GLU A 401 -11.09 -14.32 -23.85
N ASN A 402 -11.35 -14.80 -22.63
CA ASN A 402 -11.46 -16.25 -22.36
C ASN A 402 -12.81 -16.85 -22.79
N TYR A 403 -13.88 -16.06 -22.76
CA TYR A 403 -15.24 -16.52 -23.07
C TYR A 403 -15.74 -16.17 -24.48
N GLN A 404 -14.87 -15.60 -25.33
CA GLN A 404 -15.22 -15.27 -26.72
C GLN A 404 -15.59 -16.51 -27.55
N GLN A 405 -16.46 -16.27 -28.53
CA GLN A 405 -16.94 -17.24 -29.51
C GLN A 405 -16.49 -16.82 -30.92
N PRO A 406 -16.49 -17.74 -31.91
CA PRO A 406 -16.03 -17.42 -33.27
C PRO A 406 -16.77 -16.22 -33.90
N ASP A 407 -18.08 -16.11 -33.64
CA ASP A 407 -18.95 -15.02 -34.12
C ASP A 407 -18.63 -13.65 -33.48
N GLY A 408 -17.80 -13.61 -32.44
CA GLY A 408 -17.44 -12.42 -31.68
C GLY A 408 -18.35 -12.13 -30.49
N SER A 409 -19.35 -12.98 -30.23
CA SER A 409 -20.10 -12.95 -28.98
C SER A 409 -19.27 -13.46 -27.81
N VAL A 410 -19.63 -13.07 -26.60
CA VAL A 410 -18.93 -13.45 -25.36
C VAL A 410 -19.92 -14.14 -24.44
N VAL A 411 -19.61 -15.37 -24.02
CA VAL A 411 -20.42 -16.10 -23.03
C VAL A 411 -20.22 -15.47 -21.65
N ILE A 412 -21.30 -15.30 -20.90
CA ILE A 412 -21.25 -14.77 -19.53
C ILE A 412 -20.98 -15.95 -18.58
N PRO A 413 -19.94 -15.88 -17.73
CA PRO A 413 -19.69 -16.89 -16.69
C PRO A 413 -20.94 -17.16 -15.86
N GLU A 414 -21.21 -18.42 -15.54
CA GLU A 414 -22.44 -18.83 -14.85
C GLU A 414 -22.66 -18.08 -13.53
N ALA A 415 -21.59 -17.88 -12.76
CA ALA A 415 -21.60 -17.12 -11.50
C ALA A 415 -22.07 -15.66 -11.66
N LEU A 416 -21.95 -15.06 -12.84
CA LEU A 416 -22.36 -13.68 -13.11
C LEU A 416 -23.76 -13.55 -13.69
N ARG A 417 -24.36 -14.64 -14.19
CA ARG A 417 -25.70 -14.59 -14.81
C ARG A 417 -26.78 -14.01 -13.87
N PRO A 418 -26.81 -14.32 -12.56
CA PRO A 418 -27.76 -13.68 -11.64
C PRO A 418 -27.63 -12.16 -11.56
N TYR A 419 -26.42 -11.61 -11.76
CA TYR A 419 -26.15 -10.18 -11.77
C TYR A 419 -26.34 -9.53 -13.16
N MET A 420 -26.57 -10.36 -14.19
CA MET A 420 -26.76 -9.97 -15.59
C MET A 420 -28.20 -10.20 -16.05
N ASP A 421 -29.19 -10.21 -15.14
CA ASP A 421 -30.61 -10.50 -15.41
C ASP A 421 -30.83 -11.85 -16.13
N GLY A 422 -29.99 -12.85 -15.83
CA GLY A 422 -30.05 -14.17 -16.47
C GLY A 422 -29.48 -14.20 -17.89
N GLN A 423 -28.92 -13.10 -18.40
CA GLN A 423 -28.29 -13.06 -19.72
C GLN A 423 -27.12 -14.06 -19.78
N GLU A 424 -27.11 -14.92 -20.80
CA GLU A 424 -26.09 -15.96 -20.96
C GLU A 424 -24.94 -15.56 -21.88
N ARG A 425 -25.16 -14.55 -22.73
CA ARG A 425 -24.23 -14.13 -23.78
C ARG A 425 -24.39 -12.66 -24.12
N ILE A 426 -23.27 -11.97 -24.32
CA ILE A 426 -23.21 -10.64 -24.94
C ILE A 426 -23.03 -10.85 -26.45
N ALA A 427 -24.01 -10.46 -27.25
CA ALA A 427 -24.00 -10.60 -28.70
C ALA A 427 -23.92 -9.21 -29.37
N PRO A 428 -23.44 -9.14 -30.63
CA PRO A 428 -23.48 -7.90 -31.41
C PRO A 428 -24.91 -7.33 -31.47
N PRO A 429 -25.07 -6.00 -31.54
CA PRO A 429 -26.39 -5.40 -31.71
C PRO A 429 -27.08 -5.94 -32.96
N SER A 430 -28.36 -6.29 -32.85
CA SER A 430 -29.18 -6.75 -33.97
C SER A 430 -29.29 -5.64 -35.02
N GLY A 431 -28.57 -5.75 -36.14
CA GLY A 431 -28.68 -4.82 -37.27
C GLY A 431 -27.47 -3.90 -37.54
N ALA A 432 -26.25 -4.34 -37.24
CA ALA A 432 -25.02 -3.68 -37.70
C ALA A 432 -24.57 -4.20 -39.08
#